data_AF-A0A3D0KQ25-F1
#
_entry.id   AF-A0A3D0KQ25-F1
#
_cell.length_a   1.000
_cell.length_b   1.000
_cell.length_c   1.000
_cell.angle_alpha   90.00
_cell.angle_beta   90.00
_cell.angle_gamma   90.00
#
_symmetry.space_group_name_H-M   'P 1'
#
loop_
_entity.id
_entity.type
_entity.pdbx_description
1 polymer ?
#
loop_
_entity_poly.entity_id
_entity_poly.type
_entity_poly.pdbx_seq_one_letter_code
_entity_poly.pdbx_strand_id
1 'polypeptide(L)'
;VMKKCTLCVDRIYNDNLPEEDRQPACVRTCPTNARHFGDLGDPNSEVSLMVAARGGVDLMPEQDTRPVNKYLPPRPRRVADDAPMSLVSMVEADSPGGFWKWVDTTLDRLG
;
A
#
# COMPACT_ATOMS: atom_id res chain seq x y z
N VAL A 1 -11.45 32.56 -6.41
CA VAL A 1 -10.93 31.64 -7.44
C VAL A 1 -11.23 30.21 -7.01
N MET A 2 -11.91 29.42 -7.84
CA MET A 2 -12.20 28.00 -7.55
C MET A 2 -10.98 27.12 -7.86
N LYS A 3 -10.77 26.09 -7.05
CA LYS A 3 -9.70 25.12 -7.21
C LYS A 3 -10.28 23.71 -7.29
N LYS A 4 -9.59 22.81 -8.00
CA LYS A 4 -9.95 21.39 -8.13
C LYS A 4 -8.68 20.54 -8.27
N CYS A 5 -8.84 19.22 -8.21
CA CYS A 5 -7.78 18.31 -8.60
C CYS A 5 -7.48 18.46 -10.10
N THR A 6 -6.20 18.56 -10.43
CA THR A 6 -5.67 18.64 -11.80
C THR A 6 -4.73 17.46 -12.10
N LEU A 7 -4.82 16.39 -11.31
CA LEU A 7 -3.93 15.21 -11.41
C LEU A 7 -2.44 15.59 -11.36
N CYS A 8 -2.11 16.62 -10.57
CA CYS A 8 -0.76 17.16 -10.42
C CYS A 8 -0.09 17.44 -11.78
N VAL A 9 -0.81 18.12 -12.68
CA VAL A 9 -0.29 18.58 -13.98
C VAL A 9 1.06 19.31 -13.87
N ASP A 10 1.29 20.00 -12.75
CA ASP A 10 2.52 20.70 -12.38
C ASP A 10 3.70 19.78 -12.01
N ARG A 11 3.43 18.50 -11.74
CA ARG A 11 4.45 17.49 -11.39
C ARG A 11 4.72 16.51 -12.52
N ILE A 12 3.66 16.00 -13.17
CA ILE A 12 3.79 14.92 -14.16
C ILE A 12 4.58 15.32 -15.41
N TYR A 13 4.60 16.62 -15.73
CA TYR A 13 5.36 17.16 -16.86
C TYR A 13 6.59 17.99 -16.42
N ASN A 14 6.96 17.93 -15.15
CA ASN A 14 8.06 18.73 -14.64
C ASN A 14 9.39 18.01 -14.80
N ASP A 15 10.16 18.44 -15.80
CA ASP A 15 11.45 17.85 -16.11
C ASP A 15 12.53 18.08 -15.03
N ASN A 16 12.30 19.01 -14.11
CA ASN A 16 13.22 19.26 -12.98
C ASN A 16 13.07 18.21 -11.86
N LEU A 17 12.04 17.36 -11.92
CA LEU A 17 11.86 16.24 -11.00
C LEU A 17 12.48 14.97 -11.60
N PRO A 18 13.09 14.10 -10.78
CA PRO A 18 13.40 12.73 -11.16
C PRO A 18 12.14 12.03 -11.71
N GLU A 19 12.30 11.13 -12.66
CA GLU A 19 11.17 10.47 -13.35
C GLU A 19 10.24 9.75 -12.36
N GLU A 20 10.81 9.10 -11.35
CA GLU A 20 10.08 8.42 -10.27
C GLU A 20 9.21 9.35 -9.41
N ASP A 21 9.52 10.65 -9.43
CA ASP A 21 8.81 11.69 -8.69
C ASP A 21 7.77 12.42 -9.56
N ARG A 22 7.76 12.20 -10.88
CA ARG A 22 6.80 12.77 -11.85
C ARG A 22 5.44 12.05 -11.82
N GLN A 23 4.94 11.85 -10.62
CA GLN A 23 3.63 11.26 -10.34
C GLN A 23 2.81 12.16 -9.39
N PRO A 24 1.48 11.98 -9.33
CA PRO A 24 0.64 12.76 -8.44
C PRO A 24 1.05 12.63 -6.98
N ALA A 25 1.01 13.76 -6.27
CA ALA A 25 1.40 13.81 -4.86
C ALA A 25 0.58 12.83 -4.00
N CYS A 26 -0.69 12.63 -4.31
CA CYS A 26 -1.58 11.71 -3.59
C CYS A 26 -1.31 10.22 -3.85
N VAL A 27 -0.61 9.89 -4.93
CA VAL A 27 -0.13 8.53 -5.25
C VAL A 27 1.17 8.28 -4.51
N ARG A 28 2.15 9.17 -4.70
CA ARG A 28 3.48 9.07 -4.07
C ARG A 28 3.45 8.99 -2.55
N THR A 29 2.56 9.77 -1.92
CA THR A 29 2.49 9.85 -0.46
C THR A 29 1.69 8.73 0.18
N CYS A 30 1.00 7.88 -0.59
CA CYS A 30 0.09 6.90 -0.03
C CYS A 30 0.86 5.70 0.59
N PRO A 31 0.85 5.52 1.92
CA PRO A 31 1.62 4.45 2.55
C PRO A 31 1.05 3.06 2.24
N THR A 32 -0.24 2.98 1.96
CA THR A 32 -0.96 1.73 1.68
C THR A 32 -1.06 1.42 0.19
N ASN A 33 -0.51 2.29 -0.66
CA ASN A 33 -0.60 2.17 -2.13
C ASN A 33 -2.06 2.01 -2.61
N ALA A 34 -2.94 2.90 -2.13
CA ALA A 34 -4.36 2.86 -2.42
C ALA A 34 -4.74 3.56 -3.74
N ARG A 35 -3.86 4.41 -4.27
CA ARG A 35 -4.07 5.15 -5.52
C ARG A 35 -2.98 4.79 -6.50
N HIS A 36 -3.36 4.55 -7.74
CA HIS A 36 -2.46 4.28 -8.85
C HIS A 36 -2.75 5.30 -9.96
N PHE A 37 -1.71 5.69 -10.69
CA PHE A 37 -1.82 6.68 -11.76
C PHE A 37 -1.05 6.19 -12.98
N GLY A 38 -1.59 6.47 -14.16
CA GLY A 38 -1.06 6.04 -15.44
C GLY A 38 -2.07 6.34 -16.55
N ASP A 39 -1.77 5.87 -17.76
CA ASP A 39 -2.64 6.06 -18.92
C ASP A 39 -3.72 4.99 -19.01
N LEU A 40 -4.99 5.35 -18.75
CA LEU A 40 -6.13 4.44 -18.92
C LEU A 40 -6.55 4.24 -20.39
N GLY A 41 -5.98 4.99 -21.33
CA GLY A 41 -6.15 4.79 -22.77
C GLY A 41 -5.24 3.70 -23.33
N ASP A 42 -4.10 3.43 -22.69
CA ASP A 42 -3.22 2.32 -23.05
C ASP A 42 -3.68 1.03 -22.35
N PRO A 43 -4.13 -0.01 -23.08
CA PRO A 43 -4.58 -1.27 -22.49
C PRO A 43 -3.45 -2.04 -21.78
N ASN A 44 -2.18 -1.74 -22.07
CA ASN A 44 -1.04 -2.40 -21.46
C ASN A 44 -0.50 -1.66 -20.23
N SER A 45 -1.05 -0.49 -19.87
CA SER A 45 -0.60 0.24 -18.69
C SER A 45 -0.98 -0.49 -17.40
N GLU A 46 -0.19 -0.28 -16.34
CA GLU A 46 -0.44 -0.92 -15.05
C GLU A 46 -1.84 -0.60 -14.50
N VAL A 47 -2.34 0.62 -14.71
CA VAL A 47 -3.67 1.04 -14.27
C VAL A 47 -4.77 0.36 -15.07
N SER A 48 -4.63 0.24 -16.39
CA SER A 48 -5.60 -0.45 -17.24
C SER A 48 -5.69 -1.94 -16.89
N LEU A 49 -4.54 -2.59 -16.74
CA LEU A 49 -4.46 -3.99 -16.32
C LEU A 49 -5.07 -4.20 -14.93
N MET A 50 -4.79 -3.31 -13.97
CA MET A 50 -5.33 -3.41 -12.62
C MET A 50 -6.84 -3.22 -12.56
N VAL A 51 -7.38 -2.23 -13.29
CA VAL A 51 -8.81 -1.97 -13.38
C VAL A 51 -9.53 -3.18 -13.99
N ALA A 52 -8.99 -3.74 -15.08
CA ALA A 52 -9.55 -4.92 -15.72
C ALA A 52 -9.50 -6.15 -14.78
N ALA A 53 -8.36 -6.40 -14.14
CA ALA A 53 -8.18 -7.56 -13.27
C ALA A 53 -9.03 -7.53 -11.99
N ARG A 54 -9.28 -6.33 -11.44
CA ARG A 54 -10.00 -6.16 -10.17
C ARG A 54 -11.44 -5.72 -10.31
N GLY A 55 -11.94 -5.52 -11.53
CA GLY A 55 -13.32 -5.07 -11.77
C GLY A 55 -13.56 -3.64 -11.32
N GLY A 56 -12.70 -2.71 -11.73
CA GLY A 56 -12.86 -1.29 -11.40
C GLY A 56 -14.14 -0.69 -11.98
N VAL A 57 -14.79 0.20 -11.20
CA VAL A 57 -16.10 0.79 -11.52
C VAL A 57 -16.04 2.31 -11.56
N ASP A 58 -16.98 2.90 -12.28
CA ASP A 58 -17.24 4.33 -12.23
C ASP A 58 -18.04 4.70 -10.99
N LEU A 59 -17.73 5.88 -10.44
CA LEU A 59 -18.52 6.45 -9.36
C LEU A 59 -19.75 7.12 -9.96
N MET A 60 -20.93 6.80 -9.42
CA MET A 60 -22.23 7.34 -9.85
C MET A 60 -22.49 7.17 -11.37
N PRO A 61 -22.51 5.92 -11.89
CA PRO A 61 -22.72 5.67 -13.32
C PRO A 61 -24.06 6.22 -13.85
N GLU A 62 -25.06 6.42 -12.98
CA GLU A 62 -26.36 7.01 -13.32
C GLU A 62 -26.28 8.45 -13.84
N GLN A 63 -25.14 9.15 -13.64
CA GLN A 63 -24.95 10.53 -14.08
C GLN A 63 -24.33 10.67 -15.49
N ASP A 64 -23.91 9.58 -16.12
CA ASP A 64 -23.29 9.55 -17.47
C ASP A 64 -22.12 10.55 -17.67
N THR A 65 -21.40 10.86 -16.60
CA THR A 65 -20.29 11.83 -16.62
C THR A 65 -18.99 11.26 -17.18
N ARG A 66 -18.94 9.93 -17.39
CA ARG A 66 -17.79 9.16 -17.90
C ARG A 66 -16.47 9.57 -17.22
N PRO A 67 -16.37 9.43 -15.87
CA PRO A 67 -15.17 9.85 -15.15
C PRO A 67 -13.98 8.96 -15.53
N VAL A 68 -12.79 9.57 -15.52
CA VAL A 68 -11.53 8.86 -15.76
C VAL A 68 -11.08 8.06 -14.53
N ASN A 69 -11.43 8.50 -13.31
CA ASN A 69 -11.01 7.80 -12.10
C ASN A 69 -11.86 6.55 -11.88
N LYS A 70 -11.24 5.37 -11.89
CA LYS A 70 -11.88 4.08 -11.59
C LYS A 70 -11.69 3.71 -10.13
N TYR A 71 -12.76 3.27 -9.48
CA TYR A 71 -12.74 2.79 -8.09
C TYR A 71 -12.65 1.28 -8.06
N LEU A 72 -11.76 0.75 -7.23
CA LEU A 72 -11.58 -0.70 -7.10
C LEU A 72 -12.43 -1.23 -5.96
N PRO A 73 -13.03 -2.43 -6.11
CA PRO A 73 -13.78 -3.04 -5.02
C PRO A 73 -12.87 -3.32 -3.81
N PRO A 74 -13.43 -3.34 -2.59
CA PRO A 74 -12.70 -3.67 -1.38
C PRO A 74 -11.97 -5.00 -1.53
N ARG A 75 -10.69 -5.04 -1.11
CA ARG A 75 -9.98 -6.31 -1.05
C ARG A 75 -10.59 -7.16 0.06
N PRO A 76 -10.77 -8.48 -0.14
CA PRO A 76 -11.11 -9.37 0.95
C PRO A 76 -10.05 -9.20 2.05
N ARG A 77 -10.52 -9.16 3.31
CA ARG A 77 -9.60 -9.18 4.44
C ARG A 77 -8.74 -10.43 4.31
N ARG A 78 -7.42 -10.27 4.40
CA ARG A 78 -6.55 -11.41 4.68
C ARG A 78 -7.05 -11.99 6.00
N VAL A 79 -7.57 -13.21 5.95
CA VAL A 79 -7.62 -14.06 7.13
C VAL A 79 -6.16 -14.28 7.44
N ALA A 80 -5.66 -13.67 8.51
CA ALA A 80 -4.36 -14.08 9.00
C ALA A 80 -4.47 -15.58 9.25
N ASP A 81 -3.45 -16.35 8.89
CA ASP A 81 -3.28 -17.68 9.46
C ASP A 81 -3.02 -17.46 10.95
N ASP A 82 -4.10 -17.16 11.68
CA ASP A 82 -4.15 -17.03 13.12
C ASP A 82 -4.04 -18.46 13.66
N ALA A 83 -2.86 -19.07 13.51
CA ALA A 83 -2.34 -19.83 14.63
C ALA A 83 -2.31 -18.80 15.76
N PRO A 84 -3.18 -18.91 16.78
CA PRO A 84 -3.22 -17.91 17.81
C PRO A 84 -1.82 -17.85 18.40
N MET A 85 -1.13 -16.73 18.21
CA MET A 85 0.06 -16.43 18.98
C MET A 85 -0.40 -16.37 20.42
N SER A 86 -0.33 -17.51 21.10
CA SER A 86 -0.75 -17.64 22.48
C SER A 86 0.28 -16.89 23.29
N LEU A 87 -0.07 -15.67 23.72
CA LEU A 87 0.72 -14.92 24.68
C LEU A 87 1.02 -15.77 25.92
N VAL A 88 0.12 -16.68 26.28
CA VAL A 88 0.32 -17.68 27.34
C VAL A 88 1.49 -18.61 27.00
N SER A 89 1.58 -19.15 25.79
CA SER A 89 2.72 -20.00 25.37
C SER A 89 4.05 -19.25 25.32
N MET A 90 4.02 -17.94 25.07
CA MET A 90 5.22 -17.09 25.07
C MET A 90 5.69 -16.74 26.49
N VAL A 91 4.76 -16.66 27.45
CA VAL A 91 5.05 -16.48 28.87
C VAL A 91 5.47 -17.78 29.54
N GLU A 92 4.94 -18.93 29.09
CA GLU A 92 5.29 -20.26 29.60
C GLU A 92 6.62 -20.81 29.05
N ALA A 93 7.20 -20.17 28.02
CA ALA A 93 8.56 -20.46 27.54
C ALA A 93 9.62 -19.88 28.49
N ASP A 94 9.55 -20.31 29.74
CA ASP A 94 10.29 -19.79 30.88
C ASP A 94 11.69 -20.42 30.93
N SER A 95 12.52 -20.10 29.93
CA SER A 95 13.99 -20.14 29.88
C SER A 95 14.44 -20.10 28.41
N PRO A 96 15.18 -19.08 27.96
CA PRO A 96 15.80 -19.12 26.65
C PRO A 96 16.76 -20.31 26.58
N GLY A 97 16.57 -21.22 25.62
CA GLY A 97 17.48 -22.34 25.39
C GLY A 97 18.69 -21.93 24.52
N GLY A 98 19.79 -22.67 24.65
CA GLY A 98 20.94 -22.54 23.73
C GLY A 98 21.68 -21.22 23.85
N PHE A 99 21.80 -20.50 22.72
CA PHE A 99 22.57 -19.25 22.61
C PHE A 99 22.13 -18.19 23.61
N TRP A 100 20.82 -18.02 23.79
CA TRP A 100 20.26 -17.00 24.68
C TRP A 100 20.57 -17.28 26.16
N LYS A 101 20.56 -18.57 26.57
CA LYS A 101 21.01 -18.95 27.92
C LYS A 101 22.48 -18.59 28.16
N TRP A 102 23.33 -18.82 27.17
CA TRP A 102 24.75 -18.52 27.24
C TRP A 102 25.00 -17.00 27.32
N VAL A 103 24.25 -16.20 26.55
CA VAL A 103 24.32 -14.73 26.61
C VAL A 103 23.96 -14.24 28.01
N ASP A 104 22.80 -14.64 28.55
CA ASP A 104 22.37 -14.23 29.89
C ASP A 104 23.39 -14.63 30.96
N THR A 105 23.88 -15.89 30.92
CA THR A 105 24.90 -16.38 31.87
C THR A 105 26.21 -15.60 31.78
N THR A 106 26.57 -15.12 30.60
CA THR A 106 27.82 -14.36 30.38
C THR A 106 27.67 -12.91 30.86
N LEU A 107 26.51 -12.31 30.65
CA LEU A 107 26.21 -10.96 31.14
C LEU A 107 26.09 -10.93 32.67
N ASP A 108 25.46 -11.93 33.29
CA ASP A 108 25.39 -12.06 34.75
C ASP A 108 26.77 -12.20 35.42
N ARG A 109 27.78 -12.70 34.69
CA ARG A 109 29.16 -12.83 35.18
C ARG A 109 29.99 -11.55 35.03
N LEU A 110 29.49 -10.57 34.30
CA LEU A 110 30.15 -9.28 34.04
C LEU A 110 29.60 -8.14 34.91
N GLY A 111 28.48 -8.37 35.62
CA GLY A 111 28.00 -7.53 36.72
C GLY A 111 28.46 -8.06 38.08
#